data_AF-A0A498S9A3-F1
#
_entry.id   AF-A0A498S9A3-F1
#
_cell.length_a   1.000
_cell.length_b   1.000
_cell.length_c   1.000
_cell.angle_alpha   90.00
_cell.angle_beta   90.00
_cell.angle_gamma   90.00
#
_symmetry.space_group_name_H-M   'P 1'
#
loop_
_entity.id
_entity.type
_entity.pdbx_description
1 polymer ?
#
loop_
_entity_poly.entity_id
_entity_poly.type
_entity_poly.pdbx_seq_one_letter_code
_entity_poly.pdbx_strand_id
1 'polypeptide(L)'
;MLELKVSRCCELNNEQQLSAIFFIGKNCNNNEYIAAVIINDTLSTSYTATYDQKTWESLREESEFGTDEEFIAELADQNNSLNMERSEYVQVKWIRPDQDGLTFEFCTLTLNLDSTWIYDIVDALLKERNIHHDNAIKGDTIIAGMERRLELLGKKVEEMDDYRRNLSNTLISKFVAIQNEKTNS
;
A
#
# COMPACT_ATOMS: atom_id res chain seq x y z
N MET A 1 -19.61 -8.47 -0.84
CA MET A 1 -18.31 -8.47 -0.13
C MET A 1 -17.75 -7.06 -0.28
N LEU A 2 -17.29 -6.43 0.80
CA LEU A 2 -16.72 -5.08 0.73
C LEU A 2 -15.20 -5.16 0.53
N GLU A 3 -14.71 -4.48 -0.50
CA GLU A 3 -13.29 -4.28 -0.75
C GLU A 3 -12.92 -2.84 -0.41
N LEU A 4 -12.09 -2.61 0.61
CA LEU A 4 -11.66 -1.26 1.00
C LEU A 4 -10.70 -0.70 -0.05
N LYS A 5 -10.92 0.55 -0.42
CA LYS A 5 -10.15 1.29 -1.43
C LYS A 5 -9.43 2.50 -0.83
N VAL A 6 -10.06 3.17 0.13
CA VAL A 6 -9.50 4.33 0.83
C VAL A 6 -9.69 4.14 2.33
N SER A 7 -8.66 4.47 3.11
CA SER A 7 -8.70 4.57 4.56
C SER A 7 -7.90 5.79 4.99
N ARG A 8 -8.53 6.73 5.68
CA ARG A 8 -7.95 8.02 6.04
C ARG A 8 -8.38 8.44 7.44
N CYS A 9 -7.49 9.04 8.21
CA CYS A 9 -7.88 9.81 9.38
C CYS A 9 -8.35 11.20 8.93
N CYS A 10 -9.44 11.69 9.51
CA CYS A 10 -9.94 13.04 9.28
C CYS A 10 -9.69 13.90 10.51
N GLU A 11 -9.28 15.15 10.29
CA GLU A 11 -9.27 16.15 11.34
C GLU A 11 -10.67 16.78 11.43
N LEU A 12 -11.22 16.83 12.65
CA LEU A 12 -12.45 17.54 12.94
C LEU A 12 -12.12 19.01 13.13
N ASN A 13 -12.76 19.88 12.36
CA ASN A 13 -12.57 21.34 12.44
C ASN A 13 -13.06 21.96 13.77
N ASN A 14 -13.61 21.16 14.70
CA ASN A 14 -14.07 21.62 16.01
C ASN A 14 -12.98 21.43 17.07
N GLU A 15 -12.84 22.39 18.00
CA GLU A 15 -11.81 22.48 19.05
C GLU A 15 -11.73 21.27 20.03
N GLN A 16 -12.59 20.27 19.86
CA GLN A 16 -12.52 19.00 20.59
C GLN A 16 -11.72 18.00 19.76
N GLN A 17 -10.62 17.49 20.33
CA GLN A 17 -9.69 16.48 19.78
C GLN A 17 -10.37 15.13 19.49
N LEU A 18 -11.39 15.12 18.65
CA LEU A 18 -12.11 13.93 18.23
C LEU A 18 -11.38 13.36 17.01
N SER A 19 -11.01 12.08 17.10
CA SER A 19 -10.46 11.35 15.97
C SER A 19 -11.60 10.76 15.13
N ALA A 20 -11.58 11.01 13.82
CA ALA A 20 -12.47 10.35 12.87
C ALA A 20 -11.65 9.52 11.87
N ILE A 21 -12.19 8.36 11.50
CA ILE A 21 -11.61 7.50 10.47
C ILE A 21 -12.63 7.35 9.36
N PHE A 22 -12.20 7.66 8.15
CA PHE A 22 -12.99 7.60 6.94
C PHE A 22 -12.53 6.43 6.06
N PHE A 23 -13.52 5.77 5.45
CA PHE A 23 -13.35 4.63 4.56
C PHE A 23 -14.14 4.83 3.29
N ILE A 24 -13.58 4.40 2.15
CA ILE A 24 -14.34 4.09 0.94
C ILE A 24 -14.09 2.64 0.61
N GLY A 25 -15.17 1.89 0.40
CA GLY A 25 -15.10 0.52 -0.10
C GLY A 25 -16.01 0.31 -1.30
N LYS A 26 -15.65 -0.65 -2.14
CA LYS A 26 -16.48 -1.11 -3.26
C LYS A 26 -17.15 -2.42 -2.89
N ASN A 27 -18.47 -2.48 -3.02
CA ASN A 27 -19.21 -3.72 -2.82
C ASN A 27 -19.15 -4.58 -4.10
N CYS A 28 -18.45 -5.70 -4.01
CA CYS A 28 -18.23 -6.60 -5.15
C CYS A 28 -19.52 -7.24 -5.68
N ASN A 29 -20.62 -7.22 -4.92
CA ASN A 29 -21.85 -7.91 -5.33
C ASN A 29 -22.71 -7.06 -6.28
N ASN A 30 -22.68 -5.75 -6.13
CA ASN A 30 -23.56 -4.81 -6.84
C ASN A 30 -22.81 -3.61 -7.45
N ASN A 31 -21.47 -3.57 -7.36
CA ASN A 31 -20.62 -2.47 -7.84
C ASN A 31 -20.96 -1.10 -7.22
N GLU A 32 -21.58 -1.06 -6.04
CA GLU A 32 -21.78 0.18 -5.32
C GLU A 32 -20.52 0.59 -4.56
N TYR A 33 -20.30 1.89 -4.44
CA TYR A 33 -19.30 2.47 -3.56
C TYR A 33 -19.96 2.91 -2.26
N ILE A 34 -19.34 2.53 -1.14
CA ILE A 34 -19.80 2.89 0.20
C ILE A 34 -18.73 3.77 0.82
N ALA A 35 -19.12 4.99 1.15
CA ALA A 35 -18.33 5.89 1.96
C ALA A 35 -18.82 5.83 3.40
N ALA A 36 -17.92 5.69 4.35
CA ALA A 36 -18.26 5.60 5.77
C ALA A 36 -17.26 6.40 6.59
N VAL A 37 -17.75 7.15 7.57
CA VAL A 37 -16.92 7.80 8.57
C VAL A 37 -17.34 7.34 9.94
N ILE A 38 -16.35 6.96 10.74
CA ILE A 38 -16.51 6.58 12.13
C ILE A 38 -15.91 7.68 12.98
N ILE A 39 -16.72 8.28 13.84
CA ILE A 39 -16.32 9.39 14.70
C ILE A 39 -16.25 8.86 16.13
N ASN A 40 -15.13 9.11 16.81
CA ASN A 40 -14.96 8.74 18.21
C ASN A 40 -15.71 9.73 19.13
N ASP A 41 -17.04 9.71 19.09
CA ASP A 41 -17.93 10.53 19.92
C ASP A 41 -18.99 9.66 20.64
N THR A 42 -19.49 10.20 21.75
CA THR A 42 -20.51 9.67 22.65
C THR A 42 -21.93 9.61 22.05
N LEU A 43 -22.25 10.36 20.99
CA LEU A 43 -23.62 10.53 20.49
C LEU A 43 -23.97 9.70 19.26
N SER A 44 -23.07 9.62 18.29
CA SER A 44 -23.31 8.93 17.02
C SER A 44 -21.97 8.53 16.42
N THR A 45 -21.76 7.23 16.29
CA THR A 45 -20.44 6.67 16.04
C THR A 45 -20.13 6.55 14.55
N SER A 46 -21.14 6.59 13.66
CA SER A 46 -20.90 6.39 12.23
C SER A 46 -21.90 7.09 11.33
N TYR A 47 -21.42 7.54 10.18
CA TYR A 47 -22.20 8.08 9.09
C TYR A 47 -21.79 7.39 7.80
N THR A 48 -22.74 7.10 6.91
CA THR A 48 -22.46 6.46 5.62
C THR A 48 -23.20 7.11 4.47
N ALA A 49 -22.66 6.92 3.27
CA ALA A 49 -23.30 7.20 2.01
C ALA A 49 -23.05 6.04 1.05
N THR A 50 -24.03 5.73 0.22
CA THR A 50 -23.95 4.69 -0.80
C THR A 50 -24.14 5.33 -2.16
N TYR A 51 -23.22 5.04 -3.06
CA TYR A 51 -23.17 5.57 -4.40
C TYR A 51 -23.30 4.39 -5.37
N ASP A 52 -24.33 4.41 -6.20
CA ASP A 52 -24.34 3.53 -7.35
C ASP A 52 -23.22 3.91 -8.34
N GLN A 53 -22.92 3.02 -9.27
CA GLN A 53 -21.83 3.22 -10.23
C GLN A 53 -21.98 4.55 -11.00
N LYS A 54 -23.22 4.91 -11.37
CA LYS A 54 -23.49 6.12 -12.15
C LYS A 54 -23.24 7.40 -11.34
N THR A 55 -23.68 7.42 -10.08
CA THR A 55 -23.48 8.56 -9.18
C THR A 55 -22.01 8.72 -8.83
N TRP A 56 -21.30 7.59 -8.63
CA TRP A 56 -19.85 7.59 -8.44
C TRP A 56 -19.09 8.14 -9.66
N GLU A 57 -19.45 7.68 -10.86
CA GLU A 57 -18.88 8.20 -12.12
C GLU A 57 -19.12 9.70 -12.28
N SER A 58 -20.33 10.17 -11.94
CA SER A 58 -20.68 11.60 -12.02
C SER A 58 -19.82 12.42 -11.05
N LEU A 59 -19.68 11.97 -9.80
CA LEU A 59 -18.83 12.62 -8.79
C LEU A 59 -17.37 12.71 -9.27
N ARG A 60 -16.84 11.61 -9.80
CA ARG A 60 -15.47 11.53 -10.33
C ARG A 60 -15.26 12.49 -11.51
N GLU A 61 -16.24 12.60 -12.41
CA GLU A 61 -16.19 13.52 -13.56
C GLU A 61 -16.28 14.98 -13.13
N GLU A 62 -17.13 15.31 -12.15
CA GLU A 62 -17.20 16.64 -11.52
C GLU A 62 -15.87 17.03 -10.86
N SER A 63 -15.16 16.04 -10.32
CA SER A 63 -13.81 16.20 -9.77
C SER A 63 -12.69 16.18 -10.83
N GLU A 64 -13.02 16.14 -12.13
CA GLU A 64 -12.10 16.16 -13.27
C GLU A 64 -11.15 14.94 -13.40
N PHE A 65 -11.57 13.75 -12.96
CA PHE A 65 -10.77 12.52 -13.08
C PHE A 65 -11.20 11.59 -14.21
N GLY A 66 -10.22 11.01 -14.92
CA GLY A 66 -10.42 10.18 -16.11
C GLY A 66 -10.73 8.71 -15.81
N THR A 67 -10.36 8.20 -14.63
CA THR A 67 -10.57 6.80 -14.20
C THR A 67 -10.90 6.68 -12.71
N ASP A 68 -11.52 5.57 -12.31
CA ASP A 68 -11.79 5.26 -10.90
C ASP A 68 -10.46 5.12 -10.13
N GLU A 69 -9.45 4.51 -10.74
CA GLU A 69 -8.14 4.28 -10.14
C GLU A 69 -7.41 5.59 -9.82
N GLU A 70 -7.40 6.55 -10.75
CA GLU A 70 -6.82 7.88 -10.53
C GLU A 70 -7.53 8.62 -9.40
N PHE A 71 -8.87 8.58 -9.40
CA PHE A 71 -9.66 9.26 -8.38
C PHE A 71 -9.47 8.64 -6.99
N ILE A 72 -9.51 7.31 -6.88
CA ILE A 72 -9.26 6.59 -5.63
C ILE A 72 -7.84 6.86 -5.12
N ALA A 73 -6.84 6.85 -5.99
CA ALA A 73 -5.46 7.16 -5.61
C ALA A 73 -5.35 8.57 -5.03
N GLU A 74 -6.04 9.54 -5.61
CA GLU A 74 -6.06 10.91 -5.12
C GLU A 74 -6.75 11.04 -3.75
N LEU A 75 -7.90 10.37 -3.58
CA LEU A 75 -8.63 10.36 -2.31
C LEU A 75 -7.79 9.70 -1.19
N ALA A 76 -6.90 8.77 -1.55
CA ALA A 76 -5.98 8.10 -0.63
C ALA A 76 -4.68 8.90 -0.35
N ASP A 77 -4.28 9.84 -1.20
CA ASP A 77 -2.98 10.54 -1.10
C ASP A 77 -2.86 11.37 0.19
N GLN A 78 -1.96 10.96 1.08
CA GLN A 78 -1.71 11.59 2.39
C GLN A 78 -1.29 13.06 2.31
N ASN A 79 -0.84 13.55 1.15
CA ASN A 79 -0.54 14.97 0.94
C ASN A 79 -1.81 15.84 0.86
N ASN A 80 -2.94 15.26 0.49
CA ASN A 80 -4.22 15.96 0.49
C ASN A 80 -4.77 16.08 1.90
N SER A 81 -5.35 17.23 2.25
CA SER A 81 -6.01 17.43 3.52
C SER A 81 -7.45 16.91 3.47
N LEU A 82 -7.91 16.32 4.56
CA LEU A 82 -9.26 15.75 4.67
C LEU A 82 -10.00 16.41 5.82
N ASN A 83 -10.88 17.34 5.47
CA ASN A 83 -11.64 18.12 6.44
C ASN A 83 -13.02 17.50 6.62
N MET A 84 -13.54 17.60 7.83
CA MET A 84 -14.88 17.12 8.15
C MET A 84 -15.70 18.18 8.88
N GLU A 85 -16.91 18.42 8.38
CA GLU A 85 -17.89 19.32 8.96
C GLU A 85 -19.13 18.52 9.38
N ARG A 86 -19.60 18.75 10.61
CA ARG A 86 -20.74 18.02 11.18
C ARG A 86 -21.89 18.95 11.50
N SER A 87 -23.07 18.60 11.00
CA SER A 87 -24.36 19.21 11.34
C SER A 87 -25.40 18.10 11.55
N GLU A 88 -26.54 18.16 10.86
CA GLU A 88 -27.54 17.07 10.79
C GLU A 88 -26.98 15.85 10.01
N TYR A 89 -26.07 16.11 9.08
CA TYR A 89 -25.27 15.14 8.33
C TYR A 89 -23.78 15.48 8.47
N VAL A 90 -22.93 14.61 7.94
CA VAL A 90 -21.48 14.84 7.90
C VAL A 90 -21.04 15.14 6.48
N GLN A 91 -20.31 16.23 6.29
CA GLN A 91 -19.61 16.52 5.04
C GLN A 91 -18.13 16.21 5.21
N VAL A 92 -17.58 15.45 4.26
CA VAL A 92 -16.16 15.13 4.17
C VAL A 92 -15.62 15.77 2.90
N LYS A 93 -14.59 16.61 3.03
CA LYS A 93 -14.06 17.48 1.97
C LYS A 93 -12.58 17.21 1.77
N TRP A 94 -12.19 16.90 0.53
CA TRP A 94 -10.79 16.75 0.15
C TRP A 94 -10.26 18.05 -0.40
N ILE A 95 -9.13 18.47 0.15
CA ILE A 95 -8.44 19.70 -0.20
C ILE A 95 -7.04 19.35 -0.70
N ARG A 96 -6.76 19.71 -1.95
CA ARG A 96 -5.45 19.51 -2.58
C ARG A 96 -4.64 20.81 -2.52
N PRO A 97 -3.37 20.78 -2.10
CA PRO A 97 -2.44 21.88 -2.29
C PRO A 97 -1.90 21.91 -3.74
N ASP A 98 -1.81 23.09 -4.33
CA ASP A 98 -1.12 23.29 -5.61
C ASP A 98 0.40 23.50 -5.41
N GLN A 99 1.12 23.72 -6.52
CA GLN A 99 2.57 23.92 -6.50
C GLN A 99 3.01 25.23 -5.81
N ASP A 100 2.11 26.21 -5.74
CA ASP A 100 2.35 27.52 -5.14
C ASP A 100 1.87 27.59 -3.68
N GLY A 101 1.32 26.49 -3.15
CA GLY A 101 0.81 26.37 -1.78
C GLY A 101 -0.62 26.89 -1.57
N LEU A 102 -1.35 27.21 -2.64
CA LEU A 102 -2.78 27.47 -2.58
C LEU A 102 -3.52 26.14 -2.45
N THR A 103 -4.67 26.16 -1.80
CA THR A 103 -5.47 24.97 -1.56
C THR A 103 -6.81 25.07 -2.26
N PHE A 104 -7.26 23.99 -2.89
CA PHE A 104 -8.59 23.91 -3.48
C PHE A 104 -9.30 22.62 -3.10
N GLU A 105 -10.62 22.72 -2.95
CA GLU A 105 -11.51 21.59 -2.72
C GLU A 105 -11.80 20.92 -4.07
N PHE A 106 -11.59 19.60 -4.18
CA PHE A 106 -11.86 18.86 -5.41
C PHE A 106 -12.96 17.79 -5.25
N CYS A 107 -13.27 17.38 -4.02
CA CYS A 107 -14.31 16.39 -3.76
C CYS A 107 -14.98 16.66 -2.42
N THR A 108 -16.31 16.55 -2.41
CA THR A 108 -17.12 16.66 -1.19
C THR A 108 -18.15 15.53 -1.17
N LEU A 109 -18.15 14.77 -0.08
CA LEU A 109 -19.14 13.72 0.18
C LEU A 109 -20.05 14.15 1.32
N THR A 110 -21.34 13.87 1.18
CA THR A 110 -22.34 14.08 2.23
C THR A 110 -22.85 12.74 2.74
N LEU A 111 -22.65 12.47 4.03
CA LEU A 111 -22.93 11.20 4.69
C LEU A 111 -24.03 11.37 5.74
N ASN A 112 -24.96 10.41 5.78
CA ASN A 112 -26.09 10.41 6.71
C ASN A 112 -25.82 9.44 7.88
N LEU A 113 -26.51 9.66 8.99
CA LEU A 113 -26.39 8.78 10.16
C LEU A 113 -26.84 7.36 9.80
N ASP A 114 -25.89 6.43 9.81
CA ASP A 114 -26.13 5.02 9.53
C ASP A 114 -24.94 4.20 10.09
N SER A 115 -25.26 3.05 10.67
CA SER A 115 -24.31 2.15 11.34
C SER A 115 -24.32 0.73 10.79
N THR A 116 -25.11 0.47 9.76
CA THR A 116 -25.28 -0.87 9.16
C THR A 116 -23.96 -1.43 8.62
N TRP A 117 -23.11 -0.58 8.05
CA TRP A 117 -21.86 -0.97 7.38
C TRP A 117 -20.65 -1.17 8.30
N ILE A 118 -20.74 -0.86 9.60
CA ILE A 118 -19.57 -0.97 10.51
C ILE A 118 -19.03 -2.40 10.53
N TYR A 119 -19.91 -3.41 10.59
CA TYR A 119 -19.49 -4.80 10.64
C TYR A 119 -18.84 -5.25 9.34
N ASP A 120 -19.32 -4.79 8.18
CA ASP A 120 -18.72 -5.07 6.88
C ASP A 120 -17.33 -4.43 6.74
N ILE A 121 -17.14 -3.22 7.27
CA ILE A 121 -15.83 -2.56 7.31
C ILE A 121 -14.87 -3.34 8.20
N VAL A 122 -15.30 -3.76 9.39
CA VAL A 122 -14.47 -4.56 10.31
C VAL A 122 -14.09 -5.91 9.68
N ASP A 123 -15.04 -6.60 9.04
CA ASP A 123 -14.77 -7.86 8.33
C ASP A 123 -13.77 -7.65 7.18
N ALA A 124 -13.92 -6.56 6.41
CA ALA A 124 -12.99 -6.21 5.34
C ALA A 124 -11.57 -5.94 5.87
N LEU A 125 -11.42 -5.16 6.95
CA LEU A 125 -10.13 -4.90 7.60
C LEU A 125 -9.47 -6.18 8.12
N LEU A 126 -10.25 -7.10 8.72
CA LEU A 126 -9.74 -8.38 9.21
C LEU A 126 -9.25 -9.28 8.06
N LYS A 127 -9.96 -9.28 6.93
CA LYS A 127 -9.56 -10.01 5.73
C LYS A 127 -8.30 -9.43 5.12
N GLU A 128 -8.22 -8.11 4.97
CA GLU A 128 -7.04 -7.41 4.45
C GLU A 128 -5.80 -7.70 5.32
N ARG A 129 -5.95 -7.61 6.65
CA ARG A 129 -4.89 -7.99 7.60
C ARG A 129 -4.41 -9.43 7.38
N ASN A 130 -5.33 -10.38 7.24
CA ASN A 130 -4.96 -11.79 7.04
C ASN A 130 -4.20 -11.98 5.72
N ILE A 131 -4.60 -11.30 4.65
CA ILE A 131 -3.89 -11.33 3.36
C ILE A 131 -2.46 -10.77 3.51
N HIS A 132 -2.30 -9.63 4.18
CA HIS A 132 -0.97 -9.06 4.44
C HIS A 132 -0.10 -9.99 5.29
N HIS A 133 -0.67 -10.62 6.31
CA HIS A 133 0.04 -11.58 7.14
C HIS A 133 0.51 -12.80 6.35
N ASP A 134 -0.37 -13.40 5.53
CA ASP A 134 -0.03 -14.54 4.68
C ASP A 134 1.05 -14.18 3.65
N ASN A 135 0.96 -12.97 3.09
CA ASN A 135 1.96 -12.46 2.15
C ASN A 135 3.32 -12.22 2.82
N ALA A 136 3.35 -11.72 4.06
CA ALA A 136 4.58 -11.57 4.83
C ALA A 136 5.26 -12.92 5.09
N ILE A 137 4.50 -13.93 5.54
CA ILE A 137 5.03 -15.30 5.77
C ILE A 137 5.61 -15.89 4.47
N LYS A 138 4.91 -15.74 3.35
CA LYS A 138 5.40 -16.19 2.04
C LYS A 138 6.66 -15.44 1.64
N GLY A 139 6.70 -14.12 1.85
CA GLY A 139 7.86 -13.27 1.63
C GLY A 139 9.09 -13.76 2.39
N ASP A 140 8.95 -14.00 3.70
CA ASP A 140 10.03 -14.51 4.56
C ASP A 140 10.55 -15.87 4.08
N THR A 141 9.64 -16.75 3.66
CA THR A 141 10.00 -18.07 3.12
C THR A 141 10.82 -17.95 1.82
N ILE A 142 10.46 -17.01 0.94
CA ILE A 142 11.19 -16.75 -0.30
C ILE A 142 12.58 -16.18 0.00
N ILE A 143 12.68 -15.21 0.91
CA ILE A 143 13.95 -14.59 1.32
C ILE A 143 14.89 -15.64 1.89
N ALA A 144 14.44 -16.45 2.85
CA ALA A 144 15.25 -17.52 3.43
C ALA A 144 15.73 -18.53 2.36
N GLY A 145 14.89 -18.82 1.37
CA GLY A 145 15.26 -19.65 0.22
C GLY A 145 16.34 -19.01 -0.67
N MET A 146 16.27 -17.70 -0.90
CA MET A 146 17.27 -16.93 -1.64
C MET A 146 18.60 -16.84 -0.89
N GLU A 147 18.57 -16.56 0.41
CA GLU A 147 19.76 -16.52 1.28
C GLU A 147 20.51 -17.84 1.24
N ARG A 148 19.79 -18.96 1.38
CA ARG A 148 20.39 -20.30 1.28
C ARG A 148 21.04 -20.55 -0.09
N ARG A 149 20.41 -20.12 -1.17
CA ARG A 149 20.98 -20.25 -2.53
C ARG A 149 22.23 -19.39 -2.69
N LEU A 150 22.23 -18.20 -2.12
CA LEU A 150 23.36 -17.28 -2.16
C LEU A 150 24.55 -17.82 -1.34
N GLU A 151 24.29 -18.41 -0.17
CA GLU A 151 25.32 -19.08 0.63
C GLU A 151 25.96 -20.25 -0.14
N LEU A 152 25.14 -21.11 -0.77
CA LEU A 152 25.64 -22.22 -1.60
C LEU A 152 26.45 -21.73 -2.79
N LEU A 153 26.02 -20.65 -3.43
CA LEU A 153 26.76 -20.03 -4.53
C LEU A 153 28.10 -19.48 -4.05
N GLY A 154 28.14 -18.81 -2.89
CA GLY A 154 29.37 -18.32 -2.27
C GLY A 154 30.38 -19.43 -2.04
N LYS A 155 29.96 -20.56 -1.44
CA LYS A 155 30.82 -21.75 -1.24
C LYS A 155 31.38 -22.27 -2.57
N LYS A 156 30.55 -22.34 -3.61
CA LYS A 156 30.98 -22.81 -4.93
C LYS A 156 32.00 -21.85 -5.59
N VAL A 157 31.86 -20.55 -5.37
CA VAL A 157 32.81 -19.54 -5.86
C VAL A 157 34.16 -19.70 -5.15
N GLU A 158 34.17 -19.89 -3.84
CA GLU A 158 35.39 -20.18 -3.07
C GLU A 158 36.09 -21.45 -3.57
N GLU A 159 35.35 -22.55 -3.75
CA GLU A 159 35.89 -23.80 -4.31
C GLU A 159 36.50 -23.61 -5.71
N MET A 160 35.84 -22.84 -6.57
CA MET A 160 36.36 -22.53 -7.90
C MET A 160 37.63 -21.68 -7.86
N ASP A 161 37.72 -20.75 -6.92
CA ASP A 161 38.91 -19.90 -6.77
C ASP A 161 40.11 -20.70 -6.25
N ASP A 162 39.89 -21.57 -5.27
CA ASP A 162 40.91 -22.51 -4.78
C ASP A 162 41.39 -23.45 -5.89
N TYR A 163 40.45 -23.99 -6.68
CA TYR A 163 40.80 -24.81 -7.84
C TYR A 163 41.65 -24.04 -8.86
N ARG A 164 41.24 -22.80 -9.20
CA ARG A 164 41.98 -21.91 -10.10
C ARG A 164 43.40 -21.65 -9.59
N ARG A 165 43.55 -21.33 -8.30
CA ARG A 165 44.85 -21.06 -7.67
C ARG A 165 45.76 -22.28 -7.70
N ASN A 166 45.23 -23.46 -7.36
CA ASN A 166 45.97 -24.72 -7.39
C ASN A 166 46.41 -25.09 -8.81
N LEU A 167 45.54 -24.92 -9.80
CA LEU A 167 45.87 -25.15 -11.20
C LEU A 167 46.98 -24.19 -11.66
N SER A 168 46.88 -22.91 -11.34
CA SER A 168 47.90 -21.90 -11.66
C SER A 168 49.26 -22.27 -11.05
N ASN A 169 49.31 -22.58 -9.76
CA ASN A 169 50.54 -23.01 -9.07
C ASN A 169 51.15 -24.27 -9.70
N THR A 170 50.31 -25.24 -10.08
CA THR A 170 50.74 -26.48 -10.73
C THR A 170 51.35 -26.20 -12.11
N LEU A 171 50.71 -25.34 -12.91
CA LEU A 171 51.20 -24.96 -14.23
C LEU A 171 52.52 -24.20 -14.14
N ILE A 172 52.64 -23.25 -13.22
CA ILE A 172 53.89 -22.53 -12.95
C ILE A 172 55.00 -23.51 -12.57
N SER A 173 54.73 -24.44 -11.64
CA SER A 173 55.70 -25.45 -11.20
C SER A 173 56.19 -26.32 -12.34
N LYS A 174 55.27 -26.82 -13.18
CA LYS A 174 55.62 -27.61 -14.38
C LYS A 174 56.43 -26.80 -15.39
N PHE A 175 56.08 -25.54 -15.61
CA PHE A 175 56.79 -24.67 -16.55
C PHE A 175 58.24 -24.42 -16.10
N VAL A 176 58.45 -24.13 -14.82
CA VAL A 176 59.79 -23.96 -14.24
C VAL A 176 60.64 -25.23 -14.37
N ALA A 177 60.05 -26.41 -14.10
CA ALA A 177 60.76 -27.68 -14.26
C ALA A 177 61.27 -27.89 -15.71
N ILE A 178 60.42 -27.64 -16.70
CA ILE A 178 60.79 -27.75 -18.13
C ILE A 178 61.89 -26.74 -18.50
N GLN A 179 61.82 -25.51 -17.99
CA GLN A 179 62.86 -24.51 -18.25
C GLN A 179 64.21 -24.93 -17.68
N ASN A 180 64.23 -25.45 -16.45
CA ASN A 180 65.45 -25.91 -15.79
C ASN A 180 66.08 -27.12 -16.49
N GLU A 181 65.28 -28.07 -17.00
CA GLU A 181 65.79 -29.18 -17.82
C GLU A 181 66.44 -28.69 -19.13
N LYS A 182 65.87 -27.66 -19.76
CA LYS A 182 66.44 -27.07 -20.98
C LYS A 182 67.69 -26.22 -20.76
N THR A 183 67.90 -25.68 -19.56
CA THR A 183 69.09 -24.86 -19.24
C THR A 183 70.26 -25.68 -18.72
N ASN A 184 69.99 -26.86 -18.15
CA ASN A 184 71.01 -27.78 -17.63
C ASN A 184 71.39 -28.90 -18.63
N SER A 185 70.87 -28.85 -19.86
CA SER A 185 71.26 -29.70 -20.98
C SER A 185 72.05 -28.92 -22.02
#